data_AF-A0AAY5F2A4-F1
#
_entry.id   AF-A0AAY5F2A4-F1
#
_cell.length_a   1.000
_cell.length_b   1.000
_cell.length_c   1.000
_cell.angle_alpha   90.00
_cell.angle_beta   90.00
_cell.angle_gamma   90.00
#
_symmetry.space_group_name_H-M   'P 1'
#
loop_
_entity.id
_entity.type
_entity.pdbx_description
1 polymer ?
#
loop_
_entity_poly.entity_id
_entity_poly.type
_entity_poly.pdbx_seq_one_letter_code
_entity_poly.pdbx_strand_id
1 'polypeptide(L)'
;MCDGERESVKASYFYCVCVCVCACMQCHWDSRADRGHRRSCSLKTANRQTSGHLGSLCTGDVKRRRKAAPMGNSCTGVVGEGAPPIPESNMGSRMLQNMGWSPGMGLGPEGRGITEPLRATQRPKGAGLGFN
;
A
#
# COMPACT_ATOMS: atom_id res chain seq x y z
N MET A 1 -11.34 -26.21 41.55
CA MET A 1 -11.96 -24.98 41.02
C MET A 1 -10.99 -23.78 41.03
N CYS A 2 -9.71 -23.94 40.66
CA CYS A 2 -8.72 -22.83 40.68
C CYS A 2 -7.85 -22.79 39.41
N ASP A 3 -8.40 -23.14 38.25
CA ASP A 3 -7.68 -23.03 36.96
C ASP A 3 -8.32 -22.03 35.98
N GLY A 4 -9.58 -21.62 36.21
CA GLY A 4 -10.28 -20.65 35.35
C GLY A 4 -9.79 -19.20 35.48
N GLU A 5 -9.32 -18.77 36.66
CA GLU A 5 -8.81 -17.41 36.84
C GLU A 5 -7.46 -17.17 36.14
N ARG A 6 -6.62 -18.22 36.04
CA ARG A 6 -5.32 -18.17 35.37
C ARG A 6 -5.40 -18.08 33.85
N GLU A 7 -6.43 -18.66 33.24
CA GLU A 7 -6.69 -18.49 31.81
C GLU A 7 -7.29 -17.11 31.51
N SER A 8 -8.17 -16.61 32.38
CA SER A 8 -8.79 -15.29 32.23
C SER A 8 -7.76 -14.15 32.26
N VAL A 9 -6.75 -14.21 33.14
CA VAL A 9 -5.66 -13.21 33.15
C VAL A 9 -4.76 -13.30 31.92
N LYS A 10 -4.52 -14.50 31.36
CA LYS A 10 -3.77 -14.66 30.11
C LYS A 10 -4.54 -14.10 28.91
N ALA A 11 -5.85 -14.36 28.85
CA ALA A 11 -6.72 -13.83 27.80
C ALA A 11 -6.82 -12.29 27.88
N SER A 12 -6.95 -11.74 29.08
CA SER A 12 -6.96 -10.29 29.31
C SER A 12 -5.63 -9.64 28.93
N TYR A 13 -4.51 -10.28 29.27
CA TYR A 13 -3.18 -9.80 28.88
C TYR A 13 -2.99 -9.83 27.35
N PHE A 14 -3.37 -10.93 26.69
CA PHE A 14 -3.32 -11.02 25.23
C PHE A 14 -4.20 -9.97 24.55
N TYR A 15 -5.41 -9.74 25.06
CA TYR A 15 -6.31 -8.72 24.51
C TYR A 15 -5.74 -7.31 24.71
N CYS A 16 -5.20 -7.01 25.89
CA CYS A 16 -4.57 -5.72 26.19
C CYS A 16 -3.36 -5.45 25.29
N VAL A 17 -2.47 -6.44 25.11
CA VAL A 17 -1.31 -6.32 24.21
C VAL A 17 -1.75 -6.17 22.75
N CYS A 18 -2.73 -6.94 22.29
CA CYS A 18 -3.25 -6.85 20.92
C CYS A 18 -3.88 -5.47 20.62
N VAL A 19 -4.69 -4.95 21.55
CA VAL A 19 -5.30 -3.61 21.42
C VAL A 19 -4.25 -2.50 21.44
N CYS A 20 -3.24 -2.59 22.31
CA CYS A 20 -2.16 -1.60 22.36
C CYS A 20 -1.31 -1.58 21.09
N VAL A 21 -0.98 -2.74 20.52
CA VAL A 21 -0.20 -2.84 19.27
C VAL A 21 -1.01 -2.34 18.07
N CYS A 22 -2.29 -2.69 17.99
CA CYS A 22 -3.19 -2.17 16.95
C CYS A 22 -3.35 -0.64 17.05
N ALA A 23 -3.57 -0.10 18.24
CA ALA A 23 -3.67 1.35 18.46
C ALA A 23 -2.36 2.07 18.11
N CYS A 24 -1.20 1.52 18.49
CA CYS A 24 0.09 2.10 18.15
C CYS A 24 0.34 2.13 16.63
N MET A 25 -0.03 1.05 15.94
CA MET A 25 0.07 0.98 14.48
C MET A 25 -0.91 1.95 13.80
N GLN A 26 -2.14 2.09 14.30
CA GLN A 26 -3.12 3.07 13.84
C GLN A 26 -2.57 4.50 13.97
N CYS A 27 -2.05 4.88 15.15
CA CYS A 27 -1.52 6.23 15.41
C CYS A 27 -0.29 6.57 14.55
N HIS A 28 0.58 5.58 14.30
CA HIS A 28 1.75 5.77 13.43
C HIS A 28 1.35 5.95 11.96
N TRP A 29 0.27 5.30 11.51
CA TRP A 29 -0.31 5.53 10.18
C TRP A 29 -1.07 6.87 10.08
N ASP A 30 -1.80 7.27 11.12
CA ASP A 30 -2.56 8.53 11.15
C ASP A 30 -1.64 9.76 11.08
N SER A 31 -0.46 9.67 11.71
CA SER A 31 0.59 10.71 11.60
C SER A 31 1.11 10.92 10.16
N ARG A 32 0.90 9.97 9.25
CA ARG A 32 1.24 10.13 7.81
C ARG A 32 0.13 10.83 7.03
N ALA A 33 -1.11 10.89 7.53
CA ALA A 33 -2.26 11.49 6.84
C ALA A 33 -2.38 13.02 7.06
N ASP A 34 -1.83 13.56 8.16
CA ASP A 34 -2.07 14.95 8.55
C ASP A 34 -1.30 16.01 7.72
N ARG A 35 -0.30 15.61 6.92
CA ARG A 35 0.48 16.57 6.10
C ARG A 35 -0.27 17.16 4.89
N GLY A 36 -1.51 16.75 4.64
CA GLY A 36 -2.26 17.16 3.44
C GLY A 36 -3.40 18.16 3.63
N HIS A 37 -3.83 18.48 4.86
CA HIS A 37 -5.10 19.19 5.09
C HIS A 37 -4.95 20.59 5.69
N ARG A 38 -4.01 21.42 5.21
CA ARG A 38 -4.09 22.87 5.46
C ARG A 38 -5.00 23.53 4.42
N ARG A 39 -6.30 23.23 4.52
CA ARG A 39 -7.35 24.03 3.89
C ARG A 39 -7.36 25.41 4.53
N SER A 40 -6.69 26.38 3.92
CA SER A 40 -7.03 27.79 4.15
C SER A 40 -8.10 28.19 3.15
N CYS A 41 -9.34 27.80 3.44
CA CYS A 41 -10.50 28.55 2.99
C CYS A 41 -10.53 29.85 3.81
N SER A 42 -9.77 30.86 3.35
CA SER A 42 -9.96 32.22 3.84
C SER A 42 -11.19 32.78 3.15
N LEU A 43 -12.31 32.72 3.87
CA LEU A 43 -13.46 33.57 3.67
C LEU A 43 -12.97 35.02 3.74
N LYS A 44 -12.70 35.63 2.59
CA LYS A 44 -12.72 37.09 2.47
C LYS A 44 -13.98 37.48 1.71
N THR A 45 -14.87 38.06 2.48
CA THR A 45 -16.08 38.75 2.09
C THR A 45 -15.78 39.88 1.09
N ALA A 46 -16.71 40.05 0.15
CA ALA A 46 -17.02 41.22 -0.67
C ALA A 46 -15.88 41.95 -1.42
N ASN A 47 -15.96 41.96 -2.76
CA ASN A 47 -16.10 43.22 -3.47
C ASN A 47 -16.83 43.04 -4.81
N ARG A 48 -17.75 43.96 -5.08
CA ARG A 48 -18.64 44.01 -6.25
C ARG A 48 -17.96 44.91 -7.29
N GLN A 49 -17.75 44.46 -8.53
CA GLN A 49 -17.61 45.30 -9.73
C GLN A 49 -17.59 44.40 -10.99
N THR A 50 -18.68 44.40 -11.77
CA THR A 50 -18.79 44.83 -13.19
C THR A 50 -17.77 44.15 -14.12
N SER A 51 -18.14 43.49 -15.23
CA SER A 51 -18.88 44.00 -16.38
C SER A 51 -18.98 42.84 -17.39
N GLY A 52 -20.01 42.84 -18.23
CA GLY A 52 -20.29 41.73 -19.14
C GLY A 52 -19.23 41.52 -20.22
N HIS A 53 -18.96 40.25 -20.53
CA HIS A 53 -18.47 39.86 -21.86
C HIS A 53 -19.16 38.55 -22.27
N LEU A 54 -20.15 38.68 -23.15
CA LEU A 54 -20.67 37.58 -23.96
C LEU A 54 -19.57 37.11 -24.90
N GLY A 55 -19.22 35.83 -24.84
CA GLY A 55 -18.50 35.14 -25.90
C GLY A 55 -17.09 34.68 -25.52
N SER A 56 -16.93 33.37 -25.39
CA SER A 56 -15.73 32.68 -25.90
C SER A 56 -16.09 31.23 -26.20
N LEU A 57 -16.61 31.04 -27.42
CA LEU A 57 -16.32 29.97 -28.36
C LEU A 57 -15.97 28.60 -27.76
N CYS A 58 -16.92 27.68 -27.91
CA CYS A 58 -16.88 26.24 -27.72
C CYS A 58 -15.90 25.48 -28.64
N THR A 59 -14.74 26.05 -28.99
CA THR A 59 -13.77 25.43 -29.89
C THR A 59 -12.35 25.52 -29.34
N GLY A 60 -11.96 24.53 -28.53
CA GLY A 60 -10.60 24.52 -28.01
C GLY A 60 -10.20 23.34 -27.13
N ASP A 61 -10.35 22.09 -27.58
CA ASP A 61 -9.56 20.99 -26.96
C ASP A 61 -9.24 19.83 -27.93
N VAL A 62 -8.92 20.15 -29.18
CA VAL A 62 -8.39 19.17 -30.17
C VAL A 62 -6.90 18.83 -29.90
N LYS A 63 -6.23 19.54 -28.97
CA LYS A 63 -4.80 19.35 -28.69
C LYS A 63 -4.47 18.93 -27.26
N ARG A 64 -5.38 18.23 -26.56
CA ARG A 64 -4.95 17.18 -25.62
C ARG A 64 -4.64 15.90 -26.39
N ARG A 65 -3.78 16.02 -27.41
CA ARG A 65 -3.07 14.87 -27.98
C ARG A 65 -2.25 14.32 -26.82
N ARG A 66 -2.80 13.34 -26.12
CA ARG A 66 -2.10 12.59 -25.07
C ARG A 66 -0.78 12.22 -25.70
N LYS A 67 0.32 12.82 -25.24
CA LYS A 67 1.65 12.29 -25.51
C LYS A 67 1.58 10.87 -24.98
N ALA A 68 1.47 9.89 -25.88
CA ALA A 68 1.56 8.50 -25.50
C ALA A 68 2.88 8.36 -24.73
N ALA A 69 2.81 7.80 -23.53
CA ALA A 69 4.01 7.52 -22.76
C ALA A 69 4.98 6.73 -23.66
N PRO A 70 6.29 6.97 -23.59
CA PRO A 70 7.27 6.21 -24.35
C PRO A 70 6.98 4.72 -24.18
N MET A 71 6.95 3.99 -25.29
CA MET A 71 6.73 2.54 -25.31
C MET A 71 7.93 1.85 -24.63
N GLY A 72 7.93 1.86 -23.31
CA GLY A 72 8.91 1.15 -22.49
C GLY A 72 8.79 -0.34 -22.76
N ASN A 73 9.95 -0.96 -22.97
CA ASN A 73 10.18 -2.31 -23.46
C ASN A 73 9.08 -3.33 -23.07
N SER A 74 8.69 -4.12 -24.05
CA SER A 74 7.80 -5.26 -23.87
C SER A 74 8.62 -6.41 -23.29
N CYS A 75 8.94 -6.37 -21.99
CA CYS A 75 9.38 -7.56 -21.30
C CYS A 75 8.16 -8.45 -21.01
N THR A 76 7.89 -9.37 -21.91
CA THR A 76 7.13 -10.59 -21.59
C THR A 76 8.07 -11.50 -20.80
N GLY A 77 7.92 -11.58 -19.49
CA GLY A 77 8.82 -12.36 -18.63
C GLY A 77 8.23 -12.61 -17.26
N VAL A 78 8.80 -13.57 -16.52
CA VAL A 78 8.44 -13.82 -15.13
C VAL A 78 9.02 -12.70 -14.26
N VAL A 79 8.16 -12.02 -13.50
CA VAL A 79 8.55 -10.96 -12.58
C VAL A 79 9.42 -11.54 -11.47
N GLY A 80 10.60 -10.97 -11.26
CA GLY A 80 11.51 -11.38 -10.19
C GLY A 80 12.23 -12.71 -10.42
N GLU A 81 12.26 -13.21 -11.66
CA GLU A 81 13.01 -14.42 -12.01
C GLU A 81 14.50 -14.26 -11.68
N GLY A 82 15.05 -15.20 -10.90
CA GLY A 82 16.46 -15.17 -10.48
C GLY A 82 16.78 -14.14 -9.38
N ALA A 83 15.78 -13.57 -8.71
CA ALA A 83 16.03 -12.69 -7.56
C ALA A 83 16.78 -13.46 -6.44
N PRO A 84 17.84 -12.87 -5.86
CA PRO A 84 18.56 -13.52 -4.77
C PRO A 84 17.69 -13.61 -3.50
N PRO A 85 18.03 -14.51 -2.57
CA PRO A 85 17.38 -14.58 -1.25
C PRO A 85 17.41 -13.23 -0.52
N ILE A 86 16.42 -12.99 0.35
CA ILE A 86 16.33 -11.74 1.12
C ILE A 86 17.55 -11.63 2.05
N PRO A 87 18.37 -10.57 1.93
CA PRO A 87 19.57 -10.44 2.77
C PRO A 87 19.21 -10.10 4.21
N GLU A 88 20.03 -10.53 5.16
CA GLU A 88 19.87 -10.24 6.60
C GLU A 88 19.99 -8.74 6.95
N SER A 89 20.68 -7.97 6.10
CA SER A 89 20.79 -6.52 6.25
C SER A 89 19.45 -5.80 5.99
N ASN A 90 18.50 -6.45 5.31
CA ASN A 90 17.20 -5.87 4.99
C ASN A 90 16.37 -5.62 6.26
N MET A 91 15.76 -4.44 6.39
CA MET A 91 14.93 -4.13 7.56
C MET A 91 13.75 -5.11 7.72
N GLY A 92 13.13 -5.52 6.61
CA GLY A 92 12.04 -6.49 6.60
C GLY A 92 12.48 -7.89 7.05
N SER A 93 13.67 -8.35 6.67
CA SER A 93 14.18 -9.65 7.13
C SER A 93 14.44 -9.66 8.64
N ARG A 94 14.95 -8.56 9.21
CA ARG A 94 15.12 -8.42 10.67
C ARG A 94 13.77 -8.37 11.39
N MET A 95 12.78 -7.67 10.83
CA MET A 95 11.43 -7.63 11.41
C MET A 95 10.80 -9.02 11.44
N LEU A 96 10.92 -9.81 10.37
CA LEU A 96 10.41 -11.18 10.32
C LEU A 96 11.12 -12.07 11.36
N GLN A 97 12.45 -11.97 11.46
CA GLN A 97 13.23 -12.73 12.45
C GLN A 97 12.85 -12.42 13.89
N ASN A 98 12.62 -11.15 14.22
CA ASN A 98 12.15 -10.76 15.55
C ASN A 98 10.77 -11.34 15.91
N MET A 99 9.99 -11.73 14.90
CA MET A 99 8.69 -12.39 15.07
C MET A 99 8.80 -13.93 15.03
N GLY A 100 10.02 -14.48 15.03
CA GLY A 100 10.29 -15.92 15.06
C GLY A 100 10.35 -16.59 13.69
N TRP A 101 10.31 -15.83 12.59
CA TRP A 101 10.51 -16.39 11.25
C TRP A 101 12.00 -16.60 10.97
N SER A 102 12.36 -17.74 10.35
CA SER A 102 13.74 -18.02 9.93
C SER A 102 13.83 -18.18 8.41
N PRO A 103 14.96 -17.83 7.76
CA PRO A 103 15.16 -18.03 6.33
C PRO A 103 14.89 -19.49 5.93
N GLY A 104 14.07 -19.69 4.89
CA GLY A 104 13.65 -21.01 4.42
C GLY A 104 12.41 -21.59 5.11
N MET A 105 11.93 -20.99 6.19
CA MET A 105 10.67 -21.38 6.85
C MET A 105 9.47 -20.74 6.15
N GLY A 106 8.38 -21.50 6.00
CA GLY A 106 7.11 -20.96 5.53
C GLY A 106 6.45 -20.10 6.60
N LEU A 107 5.55 -19.20 6.20
CA LEU A 107 4.77 -18.40 7.15
C LEU A 107 3.58 -19.20 7.70
N GLY A 108 2.99 -18.72 8.80
CA GLY A 108 1.81 -19.31 9.45
C GLY A 108 2.14 -20.14 10.70
N PRO A 109 1.13 -20.61 11.46
CA PRO A 109 1.31 -21.22 12.78
C PRO A 109 2.21 -22.46 12.76
N GLU A 110 2.08 -23.27 11.71
CA GLU A 110 2.84 -24.52 11.53
C GLU A 110 4.08 -24.34 10.65
N GLY A 111 4.37 -23.11 10.20
CA GLY A 111 5.49 -22.83 9.29
C GLY A 111 5.40 -23.50 7.91
N ARG A 112 4.21 -23.98 7.52
CA ARG A 112 3.96 -24.70 6.24
C ARG A 112 3.45 -23.81 5.11
N GLY A 113 3.50 -22.49 5.29
CA GLY A 113 3.17 -21.53 4.24
C GLY A 113 4.12 -21.64 3.04
N ILE A 114 3.74 -20.98 1.94
CA ILE A 114 4.54 -20.96 0.72
C ILE A 114 5.91 -20.35 1.01
N THR A 115 6.97 -21.13 0.77
CA THR A 115 8.38 -20.71 0.96
C THR A 115 8.97 -20.05 -0.29
N GLU A 116 8.55 -20.53 -1.46
CA GLU A 116 9.02 -20.03 -2.76
C GLU A 116 8.08 -18.95 -3.31
N PRO A 117 8.59 -17.78 -3.75
CA PRO A 117 7.75 -16.74 -4.33
C PRO A 117 6.90 -17.24 -5.49
N LEU A 118 5.63 -16.79 -5.53
CA LEU A 118 4.75 -17.11 -6.64
C LEU A 118 5.23 -16.44 -7.93
N ARG A 119 5.35 -17.25 -8.99
CA ARG A 119 5.75 -16.76 -10.30
C ARG A 119 4.61 -16.00 -10.95
N ALA A 120 4.86 -14.74 -11.28
CA ALA A 120 3.93 -13.90 -12.02
C ALA A 120 4.49 -13.59 -13.40
N THR A 121 3.78 -13.91 -14.47
CA THR A 121 4.16 -13.56 -15.84
C THR A 121 3.62 -12.19 -16.21
N GLN A 122 4.49 -11.30 -16.69
CA GLN A 122 4.08 -10.00 -17.18
C GLN A 122 3.33 -10.14 -18.52
N ARG A 123 2.12 -9.59 -18.56
CA ARG A 123 1.31 -9.60 -19.78
C ARG A 123 1.77 -8.50 -20.75
N PRO A 124 1.70 -8.74 -22.08
CA PRO A 124 1.92 -7.69 -23.06
C PRO A 124 0.95 -6.52 -22.83
N LYS A 125 1.46 -5.29 -22.91
CA LYS A 125 0.62 -4.09 -22.76
C LYS A 125 -0.45 -4.07 -23.85
N GLY A 126 -1.70 -3.85 -23.45
CA GLY A 126 -2.84 -3.77 -24.37
C GLY A 126 -3.46 -5.12 -24.76
N ALA A 127 -2.91 -6.25 -24.33
CA ALA A 127 -3.55 -7.55 -24.55
C ALA A 127 -4.79 -7.73 -23.67
N GLY A 128 -5.88 -8.27 -24.22
CA GLY A 128 -7.08 -8.67 -23.48
C GLY A 128 -6.87 -9.95 -22.67
N LEU A 129 -7.64 -10.14 -21.58
CA LEU A 129 -7.59 -11.38 -20.79
C LEU A 129 -7.83 -12.59 -21.70
N GLY A 130 -7.06 -13.68 -21.53
CA GLY A 130 -7.13 -14.87 -22.39
C GLY A 130 -6.23 -14.83 -23.64
N PHE A 131 -5.46 -13.76 -23.85
CA PHE A 131 -4.38 -13.76 -24.84
C PHE A 131 -3.33 -14.82 -24.45
N ASN A 132 -3.25 -15.90 -25.23
CA ASN A 132 -2.29 -17.00 -25.12
C ASN A 132 -1.40 -17.00 -26.36
#